data_AF-A0A9W9GIB0-F1
#
_entry.id   AF-A0A9W9GIB0-F1
#
_cell.length_a   1.000
_cell.length_b   1.000
_cell.length_c   1.000
_cell.angle_alpha   90.00
_cell.angle_beta   90.00
_cell.angle_gamma   90.00
#
_symmetry.space_group_name_H-M   'P 1'
#
loop_
_entity.id
_entity.type
_entity.pdbx_description
1 polymer ?
#
loop_
_entity_poly.entity_id
_entity_poly.type
_entity_poly.pdbx_seq_one_letter_code
_entity_poly.pdbx_strand_id
1 'polypeptide(L)' 'MDCTYKTNRYHFPLLDIIGESSVGKSFYVGLAFIANEREPAYTQVLRWLQGLLDQQQIPYPKTIMTDKEKALRNEV' A
#
# COMPACT_ATOMS: atom_id res chain seq x y z
N MET A 1 1.60 0.46 -5.66
CA MET A 1 0.98 1.20 -4.54
C MET A 1 0.73 2.58 -5.03
N ASP A 2 -0.53 3.00 -5.00
CA ASP A 2 -0.96 4.29 -5.54
C ASP A 2 -2.09 4.83 -4.67
N CYS A 3 -2.16 6.15 -4.51
CA CYS A 3 -3.22 6.77 -3.73
C CYS A 3 -4.28 7.34 -4.68
N THR A 4 -5.51 6.89 -4.52
CA THR A 4 -6.63 7.45 -5.27
C THR A 4 -7.34 8.54 -4.46
N TYR A 5 -7.34 9.75 -5.02
CA TYR A 5 -7.98 10.92 -4.43
C TYR A 5 -9.45 10.99 -4.84
N LYS A 6 -10.29 10.21 -4.17
CA LYS A 6 -11.75 10.29 -4.33
C LYS A 6 -12.40 11.06 -3.19
N THR A 7 -13.49 11.76 -3.49
CA THR A 7 -14.27 12.51 -2.52
C THR A 7 -15.02 11.53 -1.60
N ASN A 8 -14.40 11.13 -0.48
CA ASN A 8 -15.09 10.44 0.60
C ASN A 8 -15.41 11.42 1.75
N ARG A 9 -16.32 11.03 2.65
CA ARG A 9 -16.76 11.85 3.79
C ARG A 9 -15.60 12.39 4.63
N TYR A 10 -14.49 11.67 4.69
CA TYR A 10 -13.34 11.97 5.54
C TYR A 10 -12.21 12.70 4.82
N HIS A 11 -12.32 12.88 3.49
CA HIS A 11 -11.29 13.51 2.65
C HIS A 11 -9.91 12.84 2.78
N PHE A 12 -9.89 11.54 3.07
CA PHE A 12 -8.66 10.76 3.19
C PHE A 12 -8.35 10.04 1.88
N PRO A 13 -7.12 10.14 1.35
CA PRO A 13 -6.70 9.32 0.23
C PRO A 13 -6.87 7.82 0.52
N LEU A 14 -7.25 7.07 -0.50
CA LEU A 14 -7.34 5.62 -0.46
C LEU A 14 -6.07 5.05 -1.07
N LEU A 15 -5.25 4.39 -0.27
CA LEU A 15 -4.06 3.67 -0.73
C LEU A 15 -4.48 2.30 -1.28
N ASP A 16 -4.26 2.12 -2.59
CA ASP A 16 -4.44 0.87 -3.31
C ASP A 16 -3.14 0.06 -3.29
N ILE A 17 -3.18 -1.14 -2.70
CA ILE A 17 -2.08 -2.10 -2.69
C ILE A 17 -2.44 -3.25 -3.63
N ILE A 18 -1.84 -3.22 -4.81
CA ILE A 18 -2.08 -4.19 -5.89
C ILE A 18 -0.83 -5.06 -6.04
N GLY A 19 -1.04 -6.38 -6.06
CA GLY A 19 -0.02 -7.36 -6.38
C GLY A 19 -0.07 -7.73 -7.86
N GLU A 20 1.07 -8.07 -8.43
CA GLU A 20 1.18 -8.59 -9.79
C GLU A 20 1.73 -10.01 -9.75
N SER A 21 1.01 -10.94 -10.38
CA SER A 21 1.45 -12.33 -10.52
C SER A 21 2.43 -12.49 -11.68
N SER A 22 3.20 -13.58 -11.68
CA SER A 22 4.15 -13.92 -12.75
C SER A 22 3.50 -14.12 -14.13
N VAL A 23 2.17 -14.27 -14.18
CA VAL A 23 1.39 -14.39 -15.43
C VAL A 23 0.82 -13.03 -15.87
N GLY A 24 1.29 -11.92 -15.29
CA GLY A 24 0.85 -10.57 -15.63
C GLY A 24 -0.58 -10.25 -15.20
N LYS A 25 -1.14 -11.00 -14.24
CA LYS A 25 -2.46 -10.69 -13.65
C LYS A 25 -2.29 -9.89 -12.38
N SER A 26 -2.96 -8.75 -12.31
CA SER A 26 -3.07 -7.94 -11.10
C SER A 26 -4.16 -8.45 -10.18
N PHE A 27 -3.95 -8.35 -8.87
CA PHE A 27 -4.92 -8.68 -7.84
C PHE A 27 -4.81 -7.72 -6.66
N TYR A 28 -5.90 -7.52 -5.92
CA TYR A 28 -5.87 -6.70 -4.71
C TYR A 28 -5.21 -7.46 -3.56
N VAL A 29 -4.21 -6.81 -2.94
CA VAL A 29 -3.58 -7.28 -1.69
C VAL A 29 -4.24 -6.58 -0.50
N GLY A 30 -4.54 -5.29 -0.63
CA GLY A 30 -5.16 -4.52 0.44
C GLY A 30 -5.54 -3.11 0.02
N LEU A 31 -6.35 -2.49 0.87
CA LEU A 31 -6.85 -1.12 0.74
C LEU A 31 -6.74 -0.45 2.11
N ALA A 32 -6.29 0.80 2.14
CA ALA A 32 -6.22 1.56 3.39
C ALA A 32 -6.60 3.02 3.18
N PHE A 33 -7.46 3.55 4.05
CA PHE A 33 -7.62 5.00 4.16
C PHE A 33 -6.44 5.56 4.98
N ILE A 34 -5.68 6.47 4.38
CA ILE A 34 -4.53 7.10 5.04
C ILE A 34 -4.78 8.59 5.21
N ALA A 35 -4.41 9.12 6.38
CA ALA A 35 -4.53 10.54 6.66
C ALA A 35 -3.30 11.29 6.11
N ASN A 36 -3.53 12.25 5.22
CA ASN A 36 -2.55 13.24 4.75
C ASN A 36 -1.28 12.70 4.05
N GLU A 37 -1.23 11.43 3.62
CA GLU A 37 -0.10 10.85 2.85
C GLU A 37 1.27 11.14 3.47
N ARG A 38 1.36 11.06 4.81
CA ARG A 38 2.61 11.27 5.54
C ARG A 38 3.25 9.94 5.93
N GLU A 39 4.56 9.98 6.14
CA GLU A 39 5.39 8.84 6.57
C GLU A 39 4.71 8.01 7.68
N PRO A 40 4.21 8.58 8.80
CA PRO A 40 3.63 7.77 9.87
C PRO A 40 2.40 6.95 9.45
N ALA A 41 1.61 7.47 8.50
CA ALA A 41 0.45 6.75 7.97
C ALA A 41 0.90 5.56 7.09
N TYR A 42 1.92 5.78 6.26
CA TYR A 42 2.52 4.70 5.45
C TYR A 42 3.22 3.66 6.33
N THR A 43 3.99 4.06 7.34
CA THR A 43 4.61 3.13 8.31
C THR A 43 3.57 2.20 8.92
N GLN A 44 2.42 2.75 9.33
CA GLN A 44 1.38 1.96 9.97
C GLN A 44 0.73 0.96 9.00
N VAL A 45 0.43 1.38 7.77
CA VAL A 45 -0.14 0.49 6.76
C VAL A 45 0.85 -0.59 6.34
N LEU A 46 2.13 -0.26 6.16
CA LEU A 46 3.17 -1.22 5.81
C LEU A 46 3.40 -2.24 6.93
N ARG A 47 3.34 -1.83 8.20
CA ARG A 47 3.37 -2.78 9.33
C ARG A 47 2.19 -3.76 9.32
N TRP A 48 0.99 -3.30 9.00
CA TRP A 48 -0.17 -4.18 8.84
C TRP A 48 0.01 -5.14 7.67
N LEU A 49 0.53 -4.66 6.54
CA LEU A 49 0.85 -5.48 5.39
C LEU A 49 1.89 -6.55 5.74
N GLN A 50 2.99 -6.18 6.41
CA GLN A 50 4.03 -7.12 6.86
C GLN A 50 3.44 -8.19 7.77
N GLY A 51 2.66 -7.79 8.78
CA GLY A 51 1.99 -8.74 9.67
C GLY A 51 1.05 -9.70 8.94
N LEU A 52 0.33 -9.23 7.92
CA LEU A 52 -0.51 -10.09 7.07
C LEU A 52 0.35 -11.10 6.29
N LEU A 53 1.44 -10.65 5.67
CA LEU A 53 2.34 -11.52 4.91
C LEU A 53 2.96 -12.60 5.82
N ASP A 54 3.44 -12.21 7.01
CA ASP A 54 4.00 -13.13 7.98
C ASP A 54 2.97 -14.16 8.46
N GLN A 55 1.75 -13.71 8.81
CA GLN A 55 0.67 -14.59 9.28
C GLN A 55 0.26 -15.61 8.21
N GLN A 56 0.29 -15.22 6.93
CA GLN A 56 -0.06 -16.09 5.81
C GLN A 56 1.15 -16.83 5.23
N GLN A 57 2.35 -16.65 5.80
CA GLN A 57 3.61 -17.22 5.30
C GLN A 57 3.89 -16.87 3.83
N ILE A 58 3.46 -15.69 3.40
CA ILE A 58 3.67 -15.19 2.04
C ILE A 58 5.04 -14.51 1.98
N PRO A 59 5.90 -14.87 1.01
CA PRO A 59 7.18 -14.18 0.83
C PRO A 59 6.98 -12.69 0.54
N TYR A 60 7.85 -11.87 1.13
CA TYR A 60 7.88 -10.43 0.84
C TYR A 60 8.08 -10.15 -0.66
N PRO A 61 7.39 -9.13 -1.21
CA PRO A 61 7.56 -8.76 -2.60
C PRO A 61 9.00 -8.29 -2.85
N LYS A 62 9.60 -8.75 -3.96
CA LYS A 62 10.97 -8.33 -4.36
C LYS A 62 11.03 -6.91 -4.89
N THR A 63 9.89 -6.37 -5.35
CA THR A 63 9.82 -5.07 -5.98
C THR A 63 8.50 -4.42 -5.62
N ILE A 64 8.55 -3.14 -5.28
CA ILE A 64 7.38 -2.33 -5.00
C ILE A 64 7.39 -1.16 -5.98
N MET A 65 6.32 -1.03 -6.75
CA MET A 65 6.11 0.08 -7.68
C MET A 65 5.19 1.11 -7.03
N THR A 66 5.53 2.38 -7.16
CA THR A 66 4.78 3.52 -6.65
C THR A 66 4.81 4.68 -7.66
N ASP A 67 3.85 5.60 -7.57
CA ASP A 67 3.73 6.83 -8.39
C ASP A 67 4.80 7.90 -8.07
N LYS A 68 5.82 7.51 -7.30
CA LYS A 68 6.94 8.32 -6.77
C LYS A 68 6.58 9.15 -5.54
N GLU A 69 5.49 8.84 -4.85
CA GLU A 69 5.16 9.47 -3.58
C GLU A 69 6.35 9.38 -2.60
N LYS A 70 6.83 10.55 -2.15
CA LYS A 70 8.08 10.67 -1.38
C LYS A 70 7.93 10.05 -0.01
N ALA A 71 6.81 10.32 0.66
CA ALA A 71 6.56 9.81 2.00
C ALA A 71 6.47 8.28 2.00
N LEU A 72 5.82 7.69 0.99
CA LEU A 72 5.78 6.24 0.83
C LEU A 72 7.18 5.68 0.58
N ARG A 73 7.95 6.25 -0.35
CA ARG A 73 9.30 5.78 -0.69
C ARG A 73 10.29 5.80 0.47
N ASN A 74 10.10 6.66 1.46
CA ASN A 74 10.95 6.70 2.65
C ASN A 74 10.68 5.53 3.61
N GLU A 75 9.53 4.86 3.47
CA GLU A 75 9.06 3.79 4.36
C GLU A 75 9.15 2.38 3.74
N VAL A 76 9.41 2.28 2.43
CA VAL A 76 9.47 1.01 1.68
C VAL A 76 10.89 0.44 1.59
#